data_AF-A0A937I5I2-F1
#
_entry.id   AF-A0A937I5I2-F1
#
_cell.length_a   1.000
_cell.length_b   1.000
_cell.length_c   1.000
_cell.angle_alpha   90.00
_cell.angle_beta   90.00
_cell.angle_gamma   90.00
#
_symmetry.space_group_name_H-M   'P 1'
#
loop_
_entity.id
_entity.type
_entity.pdbx_description
1 polymer ?
#
loop_
_entity_poly.entity_id
_entity_poly.type
_entity_poly.pdbx_seq_one_letter_code
_entity_poly.pdbx_strand_id
1 'polypeptide(L)'
;MLIDYVIAAALALTGLTGALVLTQEIIALHSAAYHLVIADNLLSEIEARYVMSSHSLQELTGPCGDATEYQQRFCLYLEAGLRNLPASRIEVLGTNQIRLSWSETDGERISVFRALPVPLSPSRQGYSPYGYLPDG
;
A
#
# COMPACT_ATOMS: atom_id res chain seq x y z
N MET A 1 -36.36 -7.77 46.30
CA MET A 1 -36.59 -8.65 45.13
C MET A 1 -36.73 -7.86 43.82
N LEU A 2 -37.75 -7.00 43.64
CA LEU A 2 -37.90 -6.26 42.36
C LEU A 2 -36.76 -5.27 42.10
N ILE A 3 -36.32 -4.56 43.14
CA ILE A 3 -35.21 -3.60 43.07
C ILE A 3 -33.88 -4.30 42.73
N ASP A 4 -33.61 -5.45 43.35
CA ASP A 4 -32.39 -6.23 43.09
C ASP A 4 -32.34 -6.73 41.63
N TYR A 5 -33.50 -7.11 41.08
CA TYR A 5 -33.63 -7.53 39.68
C TYR A 5 -33.40 -6.37 38.71
N VAL A 6 -33.91 -5.17 39.04
CA VAL A 6 -33.69 -3.96 38.24
C VAL A 6 -32.21 -3.57 38.24
N ILE A 7 -31.54 -3.63 39.40
CA ILE A 7 -30.10 -3.35 39.51
C ILE A 7 -29.28 -4.38 38.72
N ALA A 8 -29.59 -5.67 38.87
CA ALA A 8 -28.91 -6.73 38.11
C ALA A 8 -29.09 -6.57 36.59
N ALA A 9 -30.31 -6.25 36.14
CA ALA A 9 -30.59 -5.99 34.72
C ALA A 9 -29.83 -4.76 34.21
N ALA A 10 -29.77 -3.67 34.99
CA ALA A 10 -29.04 -2.46 34.62
C ALA A 10 -27.52 -2.72 34.50
N LEU A 11 -26.94 -3.49 35.42
CA LEU A 11 -25.53 -3.90 35.35
C LEU A 11 -25.26 -4.81 34.15
N ALA A 12 -26.15 -5.76 33.86
CA ALA A 12 -26.02 -6.64 32.68
C ALA A 12 -26.08 -5.85 31.37
N LEU A 13 -27.00 -4.88 31.26
CA LEU A 13 -27.10 -4.00 30.09
C LEU A 13 -25.85 -3.13 29.94
N THR A 14 -25.38 -2.51 31.02
CA THR A 14 -24.15 -1.70 30.99
C THR A 14 -22.94 -2.53 30.58
N GLY A 15 -22.83 -3.76 31.10
CA GLY A 15 -21.77 -4.71 30.72
C GLY A 15 -21.83 -5.10 29.24
N LEU A 16 -23.01 -5.37 28.70
CA LEU A 16 -23.20 -5.66 27.29
C LEU A 16 -22.85 -4.46 26.40
N THR A 17 -23.29 -3.25 26.77
CA THR A 17 -22.93 -2.04 26.03
C THR A 17 -21.41 -1.82 26.03
N GLY A 18 -20.75 -2.00 27.18
CA GLY A 18 -19.29 -1.92 27.26
C GLY A 18 -18.59 -2.93 26.35
N ALA A 19 -19.04 -4.19 26.36
CA ALA A 19 -18.48 -5.23 25.49
C ALA A 19 -18.66 -4.93 24.00
N LEU A 20 -19.79 -4.34 23.60
CA LEU A 20 -20.04 -3.91 22.22
C LEU A 20 -19.07 -2.81 21.77
N VAL A 21 -18.86 -1.79 22.62
CA VAL A 21 -17.90 -0.71 22.34
C VAL A 21 -16.48 -1.26 22.17
N LEU A 22 -16.03 -2.12 23.09
CA LEU A 22 -14.73 -2.79 22.99
C LEU A 22 -14.59 -3.59 21.70
N THR A 23 -15.64 -4.27 21.28
CA THR A 23 -15.65 -5.04 20.02
C THR A 23 -15.50 -4.12 18.81
N GLN A 24 -16.18 -2.97 18.81
CA GLN A 24 -16.04 -1.96 17.76
C GLN A 24 -14.62 -1.41 17.66
N GLU A 25 -13.99 -1.09 18.80
CA GLU A 25 -12.60 -0.63 18.84
C GLU A 25 -11.63 -1.69 18.31
N ILE A 26 -11.82 -2.96 18.64
CA ILE A 26 -10.98 -4.06 18.13
C ILE A 26 -11.13 -4.21 16.61
N ILE A 27 -12.34 -4.10 16.08
CA ILE A 27 -12.59 -4.17 14.64
C ILE A 27 -11.92 -2.99 13.93
N ALA A 28 -12.06 -1.78 14.47
CA ALA A 28 -11.42 -0.59 13.93
C ALA A 28 -9.89 -0.72 13.94
N LEU A 29 -9.31 -1.19 15.05
CA LEU A 29 -7.88 -1.42 15.16
C LEU A 29 -7.39 -2.49 14.17
N HIS A 30 -8.14 -3.58 14.02
CA HIS A 30 -7.83 -4.64 13.05
C HIS A 30 -7.86 -4.12 11.61
N SER A 31 -8.86 -3.31 11.26
CA SER A 31 -8.98 -2.64 9.97
C SER A 31 -7.78 -1.73 9.70
N ALA A 32 -7.43 -0.86 10.66
CA ALA A 32 -6.29 0.04 10.54
C ALA A 32 -4.97 -0.72 10.36
N ALA A 33 -4.77 -1.79 11.14
CA ALA A 33 -3.59 -2.64 11.01
C ALA A 33 -3.54 -3.34 9.64
N TYR A 34 -4.67 -3.84 9.15
CA TYR A 34 -4.78 -4.45 7.83
C TYR A 34 -4.44 -3.47 6.70
N HIS A 35 -4.97 -2.25 6.75
CA HIS A 35 -4.65 -1.20 5.77
C HIS A 35 -3.17 -0.82 5.80
N LEU A 36 -2.55 -0.72 6.98
CA LEU A 36 -1.11 -0.46 7.10
C LEU A 36 -0.27 -1.56 6.44
N VAL A 37 -0.64 -2.83 6.61
CA VAL A 37 0.06 -3.96 5.96
C VAL A 37 -0.08 -3.89 4.44
N ILE A 38 -1.27 -3.56 3.92
CA ILE A 38 -1.44 -3.37 2.47
C ILE A 38 -0.58 -2.22 1.97
N ALA A 39 -0.60 -1.08 2.67
CA ALA A 39 0.15 0.10 2.30
C ALA A 39 1.67 -0.19 2.26
N ASP A 40 2.19 -0.89 3.25
CA ASP A 40 3.59 -1.28 3.32
C ASP A 40 4.00 -2.22 2.17
N ASN A 41 3.18 -3.24 1.90
CA ASN A 41 3.40 -4.17 0.79
C ASN A 41 3.40 -3.45 -0.57
N LEU A 42 2.44 -2.55 -0.79
CA LEU A 42 2.36 -1.75 -2.01
C LEU A 42 3.61 -0.89 -2.19
N LEU A 43 4.02 -0.18 -1.14
CA LEU A 43 5.21 0.67 -1.18
C LEU A 43 6.48 -0.15 -1.40
N SER A 44 6.59 -1.34 -0.81
CA SER A 44 7.72 -2.24 -1.01
C SER A 44 7.79 -2.78 -2.45
N GLU A 45 6.66 -3.11 -3.06
CA GLU A 45 6.62 -3.57 -4.45
C GLU A 45 6.95 -2.42 -5.43
N ILE A 46 6.43 -1.22 -5.18
CA ILE A 46 6.79 -0.01 -5.94
C ILE A 46 8.30 0.23 -5.85
N GLU A 47 8.86 0.12 -4.65
CA GLU A 47 10.30 0.26 -4.42
C GLU A 47 11.11 -0.77 -5.20
N ALA A 48 10.77 -2.06 -5.08
CA ALA A 48 11.46 -3.14 -5.79
C ALA A 48 11.47 -2.90 -7.30
N ARG A 49 10.36 -2.44 -7.87
CA ARG A 49 10.26 -2.14 -9.30
C ARG A 49 10.99 -0.88 -9.70
N TYR A 50 10.92 0.16 -8.88
CA TYR A 50 11.66 1.40 -9.13
C TYR A 50 13.16 1.13 -9.21
N VAL A 51 13.70 0.30 -8.32
CA VAL A 51 15.12 -0.05 -8.29
C VAL A 51 15.56 -0.82 -9.54
N MET A 52 14.69 -1.69 -10.06
CA MET A 52 14.98 -2.55 -11.21
C MET A 52 14.64 -1.91 -12.56
N SER A 53 13.82 -0.87 -12.57
CA SER A 53 13.37 -0.23 -13.80
C SER A 53 14.23 0.97 -14.16
N SER A 54 14.33 1.26 -15.46
CA SER A 54 14.80 2.55 -15.95
C SER A 54 13.71 3.63 -15.97
N HIS A 55 12.49 3.29 -15.55
CA HIS A 55 11.33 4.16 -15.61
C HIS A 55 11.28 5.13 -14.44
N SER A 56 10.72 6.31 -14.69
CA SER A 56 10.47 7.26 -13.61
C SER A 56 9.40 6.72 -12.65
N LEU A 57 9.44 7.15 -11.39
CA LEU A 57 8.44 6.78 -10.39
C LEU A 57 7.02 7.20 -10.82
N GLN A 58 6.91 8.30 -11.58
CA GLN A 58 5.68 8.81 -12.15
C GLN A 58 5.10 7.85 -13.19
N GLU A 59 5.93 7.24 -14.04
CA GLU A 59 5.51 6.24 -15.03
C GLU A 59 5.07 4.94 -14.36
N LEU A 60 5.77 4.51 -13.31
CA LEU A 60 5.44 3.29 -12.56
C LEU A 60 4.11 3.37 -11.81
N THR A 61 3.79 4.54 -11.26
CA THR A 61 2.59 4.77 -10.44
C THR A 61 1.46 5.45 -11.21
N GLY A 62 1.68 5.72 -12.50
CA GLY A 62 0.72 6.34 -13.38
C GLY A 62 -0.47 5.43 -13.74
N PRO A 63 -1.44 5.96 -14.50
CA PRO A 63 -2.58 5.18 -14.95
C PRO A 63 -2.15 4.01 -15.84
N CYS A 64 -2.73 2.84 -15.58
CA CYS A 64 -2.34 1.57 -16.20
C CYS A 64 -2.88 1.33 -17.62
N GLY A 65 -3.48 2.33 -18.25
CA GLY A 65 -4.16 2.21 -19.55
C GLY A 65 -3.25 1.84 -20.72
N ASP A 66 -1.98 2.28 -20.68
CA ASP A 66 -0.98 2.07 -21.74
C ASP A 66 0.20 1.19 -21.30
N ALA A 67 0.01 0.37 -20.25
CA ALA A 67 1.06 -0.45 -19.68
C ALA A 67 1.51 -1.57 -20.65
N THR A 68 2.83 -1.78 -20.77
CA THR A 68 3.38 -2.96 -21.46
C THR A 68 2.92 -4.25 -20.78
N GLU A 69 2.94 -5.39 -21.48
CA GLU A 69 2.52 -6.69 -20.93
C GLU A 69 3.24 -7.04 -19.61
N TYR A 70 4.52 -6.66 -19.51
CA TYR A 70 5.33 -6.81 -18.29
C TYR A 70 4.88 -5.90 -17.13
N GLN A 71 4.46 -4.66 -17.43
CA GLN A 71 3.91 -3.72 -16.46
C GLN A 71 2.45 -4.02 -16.09
N GLN A 72 1.71 -4.71 -16.95
CA GLN A 72 0.29 -4.97 -16.74
C GLN A 72 0.03 -5.79 -15.46
N ARG A 73 0.91 -6.75 -15.15
CA ARG A 73 0.83 -7.51 -13.90
C ARG A 73 1.06 -6.64 -12.66
N PHE A 74 1.98 -5.67 -12.75
CA PHE A 74 2.19 -4.71 -11.67
C PHE A 74 0.96 -3.87 -11.44
N CYS A 75 0.41 -3.37 -12.54
CA CYS A 75 -0.74 -2.52 -12.57
C CYS A 75 -1.94 -3.17 -11.91
N LEU A 76 -2.20 -4.44 -12.26
CA LEU A 76 -3.26 -5.22 -11.60
C LEU A 76 -3.01 -5.39 -10.10
N TYR A 77 -1.77 -5.63 -9.67
CA TYR A 77 -1.41 -5.72 -8.26
C TYR A 77 -1.63 -4.38 -7.54
N LEU A 78 -1.16 -3.28 -8.14
CA LEU A 78 -1.28 -1.93 -7.60
C LEU A 78 -2.75 -1.52 -7.47
N GLU A 79 -3.54 -1.71 -8.53
CA GLU A 79 -4.98 -1.43 -8.52
C GLU A 79 -5.73 -2.28 -7.49
N ALA A 80 -5.41 -3.58 -7.40
CA ALA A 80 -6.04 -4.47 -6.42
C ALA A 80 -5.71 -4.05 -4.98
N GLY A 81 -4.46 -3.69 -4.70
CA GLY A 81 -4.08 -3.20 -3.38
C GLY A 81 -4.72 -1.85 -3.05
N LEU A 82 -4.75 -0.91 -3.99
CA LEU A 82 -5.39 0.39 -3.79
C LEU A 82 -6.90 0.29 -3.57
N ARG A 83 -7.58 -0.68 -4.20
CA ARG A 83 -9.00 -0.98 -3.94
C ARG A 83 -9.26 -1.45 -2.51
N ASN A 84 -8.27 -2.05 -1.85
CA ASN A 84 -8.37 -2.45 -0.45
C ASN A 84 -8.02 -1.32 0.53
N LEU A 85 -7.66 -0.14 0.02
CA LEU A 85 -7.41 1.06 0.81
C LEU A 85 -8.52 2.10 0.54
N PRO A 86 -9.30 2.53 1.55
CA PRO A 86 -10.46 3.39 1.31
C PRO A 86 -10.04 4.79 0.87
N ALA A 87 -10.66 5.31 -0.19
CA ALA A 87 -10.38 6.64 -0.74
C ALA A 87 -8.86 6.91 -0.91
N SER A 88 -8.15 5.88 -1.35
CA SER A 88 -6.69 5.91 -1.41
C SER A 88 -6.16 6.72 -2.58
N ARG A 89 -4.96 7.27 -2.39
CA ARG A 89 -4.24 8.03 -3.40
C ARG A 89 -2.74 7.88 -3.24
N ILE A 90 -2.07 7.64 -4.36
CA ILE A 90 -0.63 7.73 -4.50
C ILE A 90 -0.26 9.12 -5.04
N GLU A 91 0.75 9.74 -4.42
CA GLU A 91 1.34 10.98 -4.87
C GLU A 91 2.86 10.80 -4.99
N VAL A 92 3.42 11.17 -6.14
CA VAL A 92 4.87 11.29 -6.33
C VAL A 92 5.28 12.70 -5.94
N LEU A 93 6.09 12.84 -4.88
CA LEU A 93 6.49 14.13 -4.30
C LEU A 93 7.81 14.66 -4.90
N GLY A 94 8.56 13.79 -5.59
CA GLY A 94 9.84 14.10 -6.22
C GLY A 94 10.35 12.89 -7.00
N THR A 95 11.59 12.94 -7.47
CA THR A 95 12.16 11.89 -8.35
C THR A 95 12.10 10.48 -7.73
N ASN A 96 12.33 10.37 -6.42
CA ASN A 96 12.38 9.12 -5.69
C ASN A 96 11.53 9.16 -4.41
N GLN A 97 10.50 10.01 -4.35
CA GLN A 97 9.69 10.16 -3.16
C GLN A 97 8.22 9.90 -3.47
N ILE A 98 7.60 9.09 -2.64
CA ILE A 98 6.20 8.70 -2.78
C ILE A 98 5.46 8.87 -1.46
N ARG A 99 4.19 9.25 -1.58
CA ARG A 99 3.23 9.24 -0.49
C ARG A 99 2.03 8.40 -0.89
N LEU A 100 1.65 7.47 -0.03
CA LEU A 100 0.38 6.77 -0.11
C LEU A 100 -0.51 7.28 1.02
N SER A 101 -1.71 7.75 0.67
CA SER A 101 -2.71 8.19 1.64
C SER A 101 -4.02 7.45 1.46
N TRP A 102 -4.77 7.26 2.54
CA TRP A 102 -6.11 6.67 2.55
C TRP A 102 -6.91 7.25 3.72
N SER A 103 -8.21 6.96 3.75
CA SER A 103 -9.10 7.37 4.85
C SER A 103 -9.57 6.14 5.62
N GLU A 104 -9.53 6.18 6.94
CA GLU A 104 -10.09 5.14 7.79
C GLU A 104 -11.61 5.31 7.97
N THR A 105 -12.23 4.31 8.59
CA THR A 105 -13.69 4.25 8.78
C THR A 105 -14.26 5.38 9.66
N ASP A 106 -13.43 5.97 10.51
CA ASP A 106 -13.75 7.14 11.34
C ASP A 106 -13.53 8.48 10.62
N GLY A 107 -13.04 8.44 9.37
CA GLY A 107 -12.70 9.60 8.57
C GLY A 107 -11.29 10.13 8.82
N GLU A 108 -10.49 9.50 9.69
CA GLU A 108 -9.09 9.86 9.86
C GLU A 108 -8.32 9.61 8.56
N ARG A 109 -7.54 10.60 8.11
CA ARG A 109 -6.72 10.46 6.91
C ARG A 109 -5.31 10.05 7.29
N ILE A 110 -4.93 8.84 6.91
CA ILE A 110 -3.59 8.31 7.13
C ILE A 110 -2.73 8.57 5.89
N SER A 111 -1.45 8.85 6.11
CA SER A 111 -0.47 8.98 5.03
C SER A 111 0.86 8.37 5.42
N VAL A 112 1.42 7.56 4.53
CA VAL A 112 2.75 6.98 4.66
C VAL A 112 3.65 7.58 3.59
N PHE A 113 4.81 8.05 4.01
CA PHE A 113 5.85 8.60 3.14
C PHE A 113 6.99 7.58 3.00
N ARG A 114 7.53 7.45 1.78
CA ARG A 114 8.74 6.67 1.53
C ARG A 114 9.65 7.40 0.55
N ALA A 115 10.93 7.47 0.92
CA ALA A 115 12.00 7.80 0.00
C ALA A 115 12.59 6.50 -0.55
N LEU A 116 12.60 6.35 -1.86
CA LEU A 116 13.09 5.18 -2.57
C LEU A 116 14.59 5.31 -2.84
N PRO A 117 15.35 4.21 -2.77
CA PRO A 117 16.75 4.19 -3.15
C PRO A 117 16.93 4.50 -4.63
N VAL A 118 18.11 5.00 -5.01
CA VAL A 118 18.44 5.32 -6.40
C VAL A 118 18.37 4.05 -7.25
N PRO A 119 17.75 4.08 -8.46
CA PRO A 119 17.70 2.92 -9.34
C PRO A 119 19.09 2.38 -9.63
N LEU A 120 19.22 1.06 -9.69
CA LEU A 120 20.47 0.44 -10.11
C LEU A 120 20.67 0.80 -11.59
N SER A 121 21.67 1.64 -11.87
CA SER A 121 22.07 1.92 -13.25
C SER A 121 22.26 0.58 -13.97
N PRO A 122 21.62 0.35 -15.13
CA PRO A 122 21.92 -0.82 -15.93
C PRO A 122 23.39 -0.68 -16.33
N SER A 123 24.25 -1.44 -15.67
CA SER A 123 25.63 -1.61 -16.10
C SER A 123 25.54 -2.02 -17.57
N ARG A 124 26.12 -1.19 -18.46
CA ARG A 124 26.31 -1.52 -19.88
C ARG A 124 26.94 -2.91 -19.94
N GLN A 125 26.14 -3.95 -20.07
CA GLN A 125 26.60 -5.22 -20.62
C GLN A 125 26.84 -4.95 -22.09
N GLY A 126 28.05 -4.50 -22.40
CA GLY A 126 28.57 -4.44 -23.76
C GLY A 126 28.70 -5.85 -24.29
N TYR A 127 27.60 -6.46 -24.71
CA TYR A 127 27.63 -7.61 -25.59
C TYR A 127 27.73 -7.07 -27.01
N SER A 128 28.97 -6.83 -27.48
CA SER A 128 29.24 -6.65 -28.90
C SER A 128 29.30 -8.05 -29.52
N PRO A 129 28.38 -8.45 -30.43
CA PRO A 129 28.43 -9.76 -31.07
C PRO A 129 29.45 -9.83 -32.22
N TYR A 130 30.14 -8.74 -32.53
CA TYR A 130 31.03 -8.66 -33.69
C TYR A 130 32.43 -8.25 -33.25
N GLY A 131 33.33 -9.24 -33.25
CA GLY A 131 34.73 -9.06 -32.89
C GLY A 131 35.57 -10.27 -33.25
N TYR A 132 35.55 -10.68 -34.52
CA TYR A 132 36.63 -11.47 -35.13
C TYR A 132 36.75 -11.08 -36.61
N LEU A 133 37.71 -10.21 -36.92
CA LEU A 133 38.36 -10.17 -38.24
C LEU A 133 39.48 -11.23 -38.21
N PRO A 134 39.59 -12.10 -39.23
CA PRO A 134 40.83 -12.83 -39.47
C PRO A 134 41.79 -11.95 -40.26
N ASP A 135 42.98 -11.71 -39.71
CA ASP A 135 44.10 -11.13 -40.45
C ASP A 135 44.55 -12.12 -41.55
N GLY A 136 44.79 -11.57 -42.73
CA GLY A 136 45.48 -12.22 -43.85
C GLY A 136 46.97 -11.90 -43.88
#